data_AF-A0A7J8C436-F1
#
_entry.id   AF-A0A7J8C436-F1
#
_cell.length_a   1.000
_cell.length_b   1.000
_cell.length_c   1.000
_cell.angle_alpha   90.00
_cell.angle_beta   90.00
_cell.angle_gamma   90.00
#
_symmetry.space_group_name_H-M   'P 1'
#
loop_
_entity.id
_entity.type
_entity.pdbx_description
1 polymer ?
#
loop_
_entity_poly.entity_id
_entity_poly.type
_entity_poly.pdbx_seq_one_letter_code
_entity_poly.pdbx_strand_id
1 'polypeptide(L)'
;MALAARLWRFLPSGRGAAVGPRLLTGAAGRRGTCGPGRLGGSEVLVSPGAFKRSLTFSALSYLGFEIYQVISRTAVVHATAKVLGVEEVLEQADYLYESGETEKLYQLLTQYKDSEDAELLWRLARVSRDVAQLSRTSEAERKLLVYEALEYAKRALEKNGASFAAHKKAIELNPKDATSIHLMGIWCYTFAEMPWYQRRVARMLFAAPPSSTYEEALSYFQRAEQVDPNFYSKNLLLLGKTYLKLHNRKLAAFWLGKARDYPARTEEDRQIQTEAAQLLTSFSNKN
;
A
#
# COMPACT_ATOMS: atom_id res chain seq x y z
N MET A 1 -0.08 -2.22 40.94
CA MET A 1 1.12 -2.20 41.82
C MET A 1 2.03 -3.32 41.33
N ALA A 2 2.92 -3.04 40.36
CA ALA A 2 4.37 -2.85 40.59
C ALA A 2 5.06 -4.23 40.80
N LEU A 3 6.07 -4.72 40.07
CA LEU A 3 7.15 -4.21 39.20
C LEU A 3 7.68 -5.43 38.40
N ALA A 4 7.92 -5.36 37.09
CA ALA A 4 9.15 -4.94 36.41
C ALA A 4 10.42 -5.79 36.67
N ALA A 5 11.12 -6.02 35.55
CA ALA A 5 12.56 -6.26 35.36
C ALA A 5 13.05 -7.71 35.26
N ARG A 6 13.53 -8.06 34.06
CA ARG A 6 14.76 -8.85 33.87
C ARG A 6 15.48 -8.39 32.59
N LEU A 7 16.45 -7.51 32.82
CA LEU A 7 17.55 -7.20 31.91
C LEU A 7 18.53 -8.37 31.89
N TRP A 8 19.03 -8.76 30.72
CA TRP A 8 20.32 -9.43 30.58
C TRP A 8 21.21 -8.67 29.60
N ARG A 9 22.31 -8.15 30.13
CA ARG A 9 23.50 -7.71 29.40
C ARG A 9 24.54 -8.82 29.55
N PHE A 10 25.19 -9.20 28.46
CA PHE A 10 26.53 -9.79 28.47
C PHE A 10 27.40 -9.07 27.42
N LEU A 11 28.50 -8.51 27.92
CA LEU A 11 29.75 -8.08 27.27
C LEU A 11 30.85 -8.63 28.22
N PRO A 12 32.11 -8.88 27.81
CA PRO A 12 32.97 -7.88 27.17
C PRO A 12 34.14 -8.40 26.27
N SER A 13 35.02 -7.44 25.90
CA SER A 13 36.44 -7.54 25.47
C SER A 13 36.67 -7.37 23.95
N GLY A 14 37.50 -6.47 23.40
CA GLY A 14 38.43 -5.46 23.92
C GLY A 14 39.49 -5.11 22.83
N ARG A 15 40.03 -3.87 22.86
CA ARG A 15 41.10 -3.24 22.02
C ARG A 15 40.65 -2.64 20.67
N GLY A 16 41.01 -1.41 20.27
CA GLY A 16 41.84 -0.35 20.85
C GLY A 16 42.05 0.80 19.83
N ALA A 17 42.73 1.86 20.29
CA ALA A 17 43.34 2.98 19.57
C ALA A 17 42.52 4.29 19.36
N ALA A 18 43.18 5.36 19.80
CA ALA A 18 42.75 6.75 19.93
C ALA A 18 43.03 7.59 18.68
N VAL A 19 42.48 8.82 18.63
CA VAL A 19 43.19 10.11 18.49
C VAL A 19 42.14 11.24 18.42
N GLY A 20 42.33 12.30 19.21
CA GLY A 20 41.40 13.43 19.39
C GLY A 20 41.49 14.54 18.32
N PRO A 21 40.64 15.58 18.42
CA PRO A 21 40.62 16.69 17.46
C PRO A 21 41.55 17.83 17.89
N ARG A 22 42.34 18.36 16.95
CA ARG A 22 43.09 19.62 17.11
C ARG A 22 42.39 20.76 16.37
N LEU A 23 42.28 21.88 17.09
CA LEU A 23 41.96 23.23 16.63
C LEU A 23 42.84 23.69 15.46
N LEU A 24 42.30 24.60 14.65
CA LEU A 24 43.09 25.72 14.13
C LEU A 24 42.29 27.03 14.18
N THR A 25 42.85 27.95 14.95
CA THR A 25 42.65 29.40 14.99
C THR A 25 43.26 30.08 13.76
N GLY A 26 42.67 31.19 13.31
CA GLY A 26 43.29 32.13 12.37
C GLY A 26 42.59 33.49 12.42
N ALA A 27 43.32 34.53 12.78
CA ALA A 27 42.84 35.87 13.08
C ALA A 27 43.23 36.91 12.00
N ALA A 28 42.44 37.99 11.98
CA ALA A 28 42.79 39.40 11.70
C ALA A 28 43.04 39.90 10.25
N GLY A 29 42.40 41.05 9.94
CA GLY A 29 42.76 41.97 8.85
C GLY A 29 41.73 43.09 8.64
N ARG A 30 42.15 44.36 8.64
CA ARG A 30 41.35 45.61 8.76
C ARG A 30 41.12 46.36 7.43
N ARG A 31 40.07 47.22 7.46
CA ARG A 31 39.86 48.57 6.83
C ARG A 31 39.63 48.70 5.32
N GLY A 32 38.63 49.54 4.98
CA GLY A 32 38.55 50.29 3.71
C GLY A 32 37.14 50.81 3.38
N THR A 33 36.94 52.12 3.51
CA THR A 33 35.72 52.92 3.24
C THR A 33 35.47 53.22 1.74
N CYS A 34 34.19 53.44 1.37
CA CYS A 34 33.62 54.53 0.52
C CYS A 34 32.38 54.05 -0.30
N GLY A 35 31.26 54.80 -0.23
CA GLY A 35 30.06 54.62 -1.08
C GLY A 35 30.15 55.43 -2.39
N PRO A 36 29.05 55.88 -3.05
CA PRO A 36 27.62 55.61 -2.83
C PRO A 36 26.85 55.17 -4.12
N GLY A 37 25.60 54.71 -3.98
CA GLY A 37 24.67 54.44 -5.10
C GLY A 37 23.22 54.58 -4.64
N ARG A 38 22.43 55.35 -5.40
CA ARG A 38 21.19 56.03 -5.05
C ARG A 38 19.95 55.31 -5.64
N LEU A 39 18.76 55.67 -5.13
CA LEU A 39 17.38 55.48 -5.67
C LEU A 39 16.70 54.15 -5.28
N GLY A 40 15.47 54.09 -4.75
CA GLY A 40 14.42 55.08 -4.49
C GLY A 40 13.13 54.37 -4.04
N GLY A 41 12.17 55.14 -3.48
CA GLY A 41 10.78 54.71 -3.19
C GLY A 41 10.51 54.46 -1.69
N SER A 42 10.24 55.52 -0.90
CA SER A 42 8.93 56.14 -0.64
C SER A 42 8.07 55.39 0.40
N GLU A 43 7.97 56.03 1.55
CA GLU A 43 7.17 55.74 2.72
C GLU A 43 5.66 55.74 2.43
N VAL A 44 4.91 54.81 3.04
CA VAL A 44 3.49 55.00 3.38
C VAL A 44 3.21 54.43 4.79
N LEU A 45 3.23 55.36 5.74
CA LEU A 45 2.33 55.55 6.87
C LEU A 45 1.52 54.34 7.39
N VAL A 46 1.96 53.78 8.52
CA VAL A 46 1.14 52.90 9.38
C VAL A 46 0.19 53.76 10.23
N SER A 47 -1.11 53.49 10.15
CA SER A 47 -2.12 53.98 11.11
C SER A 47 -2.68 52.80 11.92
N PRO A 48 -2.76 52.87 13.26
CA PRO A 48 -3.36 51.81 14.07
C PRO A 48 -4.86 52.06 14.23
N GLY A 49 -5.67 51.44 13.37
CA GLY A 49 -7.13 51.42 13.50
C GLY A 49 -7.59 50.26 14.39
N ALA A 50 -8.03 50.58 15.61
CA ALA A 50 -8.62 49.63 16.55
C ALA A 50 -9.88 48.95 15.96
N PHE A 51 -9.75 47.68 15.56
CA PHE A 51 -10.88 46.86 15.16
C PHE A 51 -11.43 46.10 16.37
N LYS A 52 -12.25 46.77 17.19
CA LYS A 52 -13.12 46.10 18.15
C LYS A 52 -14.26 45.41 17.39
N ARG A 53 -14.12 44.12 17.08
CA ARG A 53 -15.27 43.24 16.84
C ARG A 53 -15.33 42.19 17.96
N SER A 54 -16.31 42.43 18.83
CA SER A 54 -16.87 41.52 19.82
C SER A 54 -17.00 40.09 19.28
N LEU A 55 -16.15 39.17 19.75
CA LEU A 55 -16.49 37.74 19.76
C LEU A 55 -17.24 37.47 21.07
N THR A 56 -18.55 37.71 21.07
CA THR A 56 -19.42 37.01 22.01
C THR A 56 -19.51 35.56 21.54
N PHE A 57 -18.53 34.73 21.94
CA PHE A 57 -18.71 33.27 21.91
C PHE A 57 -19.91 32.97 22.80
N SER A 58 -21.08 32.74 22.20
CA SER A 58 -22.27 32.41 22.98
C SER A 58 -22.00 31.09 23.71
N ALA A 59 -22.48 30.95 24.95
CA ALA A 59 -22.32 29.72 25.72
C ALA A 59 -22.85 28.47 24.97
N LEU A 60 -23.80 28.67 24.02
CA LEU A 60 -24.28 27.63 23.11
C LEU A 60 -23.19 27.08 22.18
N SER A 61 -22.24 27.91 21.74
CA SER A 61 -21.13 27.46 20.87
C SER A 61 -20.11 26.60 21.61
N TYR A 62 -19.86 26.88 22.90
CA TYR A 62 -18.98 26.09 23.75
C TYR A 62 -19.61 24.75 24.12
N LEU A 63 -20.90 24.74 24.49
CA LEU A 63 -21.63 23.51 24.79
C LEU A 63 -21.71 22.59 23.56
N GLY A 64 -21.92 23.16 22.36
CA GLY A 64 -21.89 22.40 21.11
C GLY A 64 -20.52 21.78 20.80
N PHE A 65 -19.43 22.49 21.11
CA PHE A 65 -18.06 21.97 20.95
C PHE A 65 -17.72 20.87 21.95
N GLU A 66 -18.13 20.99 23.22
CA GLU A 66 -17.96 19.94 24.23
C GLU A 66 -18.78 18.69 23.87
N ILE A 67 -20.04 18.86 23.43
CA ILE A 67 -20.86 17.74 22.95
C ILE A 67 -20.22 17.09 21.71
N TYR A 68 -19.70 17.87 20.76
CA TYR A 68 -18.98 17.34 19.61
C TYR A 68 -17.73 16.56 20.02
N GLN A 69 -16.95 17.08 20.98
CA GLN A 69 -15.78 16.36 21.49
C GLN A 69 -16.16 15.07 22.20
N VAL A 70 -17.23 15.07 22.99
CA VAL A 70 -17.70 13.87 23.69
C VAL A 70 -18.22 12.83 22.68
N ILE A 71 -19.06 13.22 21.73
CA ILE A 71 -19.54 12.32 20.67
C ILE A 71 -18.37 11.78 19.85
N SER A 72 -17.40 12.63 19.50
CA SER A 72 -16.21 12.22 18.75
C SER A 72 -15.34 11.25 19.55
N ARG A 73 -15.11 11.52 20.84
CA ARG A 73 -14.33 10.63 21.72
C ARG A 73 -15.04 9.30 21.95
N THR A 74 -16.35 9.30 22.17
CA THR A 74 -17.15 8.08 22.33
C THR A 74 -17.19 7.27 21.03
N ALA A 75 -17.36 7.92 19.86
CA ALA A 75 -17.26 7.27 18.56
C ALA A 75 -15.88 6.65 18.33
N VAL A 76 -14.81 7.36 18.71
CA VAL A 76 -13.43 6.83 18.67
C VAL A 76 -13.29 5.64 19.61
N VAL A 77 -13.79 5.69 20.84
CA VAL A 77 -13.73 4.58 21.80
C VAL A 77 -14.48 3.35 21.28
N HIS A 78 -15.68 3.52 20.74
CA HIS A 78 -16.44 2.41 20.14
C HIS A 78 -15.76 1.84 18.90
N ALA A 79 -15.18 2.69 18.04
CA ALA A 79 -14.39 2.23 16.91
C ALA A 79 -13.16 1.45 17.39
N THR A 80 -12.43 1.95 18.40
CA THR A 80 -11.27 1.26 18.97
C THR A 80 -11.66 -0.06 19.64
N ALA A 81 -12.77 -0.13 20.37
CA ALA A 81 -13.23 -1.37 21.00
C ALA A 81 -13.66 -2.42 19.97
N LYS A 82 -14.33 -1.99 18.89
CA LYS A 82 -14.69 -2.88 17.77
C LYS A 82 -13.46 -3.37 17.02
N VAL A 83 -12.48 -2.51 16.78
CA VAL A 83 -11.21 -2.86 16.12
C VAL A 83 -10.39 -3.81 17.01
N LEU A 84 -10.30 -3.56 18.31
CA LEU A 84 -9.62 -4.45 19.26
C LEU A 84 -10.26 -5.83 19.30
N GLY A 85 -11.59 -5.92 19.30
CA GLY A 85 -12.28 -7.21 19.24
C GLY A 85 -12.06 -7.96 17.93
N VAL A 86 -11.90 -7.28 16.79
CA VAL A 86 -11.56 -7.93 15.52
C VAL A 86 -10.11 -8.41 15.53
N GLU A 87 -9.17 -7.62 16.05
CA GLU A 87 -7.76 -8.00 16.12
C GLU A 87 -7.55 -9.26 16.97
N GLU A 88 -8.22 -9.37 18.12
CA GLU A 88 -8.18 -10.58 18.96
C GLU A 88 -8.68 -11.82 18.20
N VAL A 89 -9.75 -11.68 17.40
CA VAL A 89 -10.28 -12.77 16.55
C VAL A 89 -9.28 -13.13 15.45
N LEU A 90 -8.59 -12.14 14.87
CA LEU A 90 -7.56 -12.36 13.85
C LEU A 90 -6.36 -13.11 14.44
N GLU A 91 -5.87 -12.71 15.61
CA GLU A 91 -4.78 -13.39 16.32
C GLU A 91 -5.16 -14.84 16.64
N GLN A 92 -6.38 -15.06 17.14
CA GLN A 92 -6.88 -16.40 17.41
C GLN A 92 -6.99 -17.24 16.13
N ALA A 93 -7.47 -16.65 15.03
CA ALA A 93 -7.58 -17.32 13.74
C ALA A 93 -6.20 -17.70 13.18
N ASP A 94 -5.21 -16.82 13.30
CA ASP A 94 -3.86 -17.09 12.82
C ASP A 94 -3.17 -18.16 13.70
N TYR A 95 -3.38 -18.16 15.02
CA TYR A 95 -2.94 -19.24 15.91
C TYR A 95 -3.57 -20.61 15.56
N LEU A 96 -4.88 -20.64 15.30
CA LEU A 96 -5.58 -21.87 14.90
C LEU A 96 -5.09 -22.38 13.52
N TYR A 97 -4.76 -21.46 12.62
CA TYR A 97 -4.18 -21.80 11.33
C TYR A 97 -2.78 -22.41 11.49
N GLU A 98 -1.92 -21.79 12.30
CA GLU A 98 -0.55 -22.29 12.57
C GLU A 98 -0.53 -23.64 13.29
N SER A 99 -1.50 -23.88 14.17
CA SER A 99 -1.67 -25.17 14.85
C SER A 99 -2.28 -26.27 13.98
N GLY A 100 -2.73 -25.95 12.75
CA GLY A 100 -3.32 -26.91 11.81
C GLY A 100 -4.77 -27.29 12.12
N GLU A 101 -5.40 -26.62 13.09
CA GLU A 101 -6.76 -26.89 13.59
C GLU A 101 -7.83 -26.29 12.66
N THR A 102 -7.87 -26.79 11.41
CA THR A 102 -8.63 -26.21 10.30
C THR A 102 -10.15 -26.16 10.56
N GLU A 103 -10.73 -27.15 11.26
CA GLU A 103 -12.16 -27.13 11.60
C GLU A 103 -12.52 -26.09 12.63
N LYS A 104 -11.71 -25.96 13.69
CA LYS A 104 -11.94 -24.97 14.74
C LYS A 104 -11.79 -23.57 14.17
N LEU A 105 -10.81 -23.37 13.29
CA LEU A 105 -10.65 -22.15 12.52
C LEU A 105 -11.90 -21.83 11.67
N TYR A 106 -12.42 -22.82 10.96
CA TYR A 106 -13.62 -22.65 10.14
C TYR A 106 -14.83 -22.27 10.99
N GLN A 107 -15.04 -22.96 12.11
CA GLN A 107 -16.13 -22.69 13.06
C GLN A 107 -16.03 -21.29 13.67
N LEU A 108 -14.83 -20.84 14.01
CA LEU A 108 -14.59 -19.49 14.52
C LEU A 108 -14.93 -18.43 13.47
N LEU A 109 -14.36 -18.53 12.26
CA LEU A 109 -14.50 -17.51 11.23
C LEU A 109 -15.90 -17.49 10.60
N THR A 110 -16.62 -18.60 10.59
CA THR A 110 -18.01 -18.68 10.08
C THR A 110 -18.96 -17.79 10.89
N GLN A 111 -18.66 -17.53 12.17
CA GLN A 111 -19.44 -16.59 12.99
C GLN A 111 -19.38 -15.15 12.46
N TYR A 112 -18.36 -14.85 11.66
CA TYR A 112 -18.10 -13.53 11.07
C TYR A 112 -18.29 -13.52 9.55
N LYS A 113 -19.04 -14.46 8.98
CA LYS A 113 -19.28 -14.55 7.52
C LYS A 113 -19.92 -13.30 6.90
N ASP A 114 -20.71 -12.56 7.70
CA ASP A 114 -21.40 -11.34 7.31
C ASP A 114 -20.59 -10.08 7.65
N SER A 115 -19.33 -10.25 8.08
CA SER A 115 -18.42 -9.13 8.33
C SER A 115 -18.04 -8.44 7.03
N GLU A 116 -17.83 -7.12 7.13
CA GLU A 116 -17.40 -6.24 6.04
C GLU A 116 -15.90 -5.98 6.09
N ASP A 117 -15.19 -6.69 6.98
CA ASP A 117 -13.74 -6.57 7.14
C ASP A 117 -13.00 -7.49 6.14
N ALA A 118 -12.15 -6.89 5.31
CA ALA A 118 -11.40 -7.62 4.31
C ALA A 118 -10.47 -8.70 4.91
N GLU A 119 -9.88 -8.45 6.08
CA GLU A 119 -8.93 -9.34 6.75
C GLU A 119 -9.59 -10.62 7.25
N LEU A 120 -10.84 -10.53 7.72
CA LEU A 120 -11.65 -11.69 8.08
C LEU A 120 -12.11 -12.46 6.84
N LEU A 121 -12.57 -11.75 5.81
CA LEU A 121 -13.12 -12.36 4.59
C LEU A 121 -12.10 -13.19 3.82
N TRP A 122 -10.87 -12.70 3.62
CA TRP A 122 -9.86 -13.50 2.90
C TRP A 122 -9.38 -14.71 3.73
N ARG A 123 -9.34 -14.59 5.07
CA ARG A 123 -9.05 -15.72 5.97
C ARG A 123 -10.16 -16.77 5.93
N LEU A 124 -11.43 -16.33 5.87
CA LEU A 124 -12.58 -17.20 5.70
C LEU A 124 -12.52 -17.93 4.34
N ALA A 125 -12.17 -17.23 3.27
CA ALA A 125 -11.93 -17.83 1.96
C ALA A 125 -10.83 -18.91 2.01
N ARG A 126 -9.71 -18.60 2.70
CA ARG A 126 -8.60 -19.55 2.91
C ARG A 126 -9.07 -20.81 3.62
N VAL A 127 -9.68 -20.68 4.80
CA VAL A 127 -10.09 -21.86 5.57
C VAL A 127 -11.19 -22.66 4.87
N SER A 128 -12.11 -22.00 4.16
CA SER A 128 -13.16 -22.70 3.39
C SER A 128 -12.56 -23.61 2.32
N ARG A 129 -11.52 -23.13 1.62
CA ARG A 129 -10.75 -23.94 0.67
C ARG A 129 -10.02 -25.08 1.36
N ASP A 130 -9.38 -24.82 2.50
CA ASP A 130 -8.60 -25.84 3.22
C ASP A 130 -9.52 -26.96 3.73
N VAL A 131 -10.72 -26.62 4.24
CA VAL A 131 -11.77 -27.59 4.60
C VAL A 131 -12.24 -28.38 3.37
N ALA A 132 -12.39 -27.74 2.21
CA ALA A 132 -12.77 -28.41 0.97
C ALA A 132 -11.73 -29.46 0.50
N GLN A 133 -10.46 -29.27 0.86
CA GLN A 133 -9.36 -30.18 0.54
C GLN A 133 -9.23 -31.37 1.51
N LEU A 134 -9.94 -31.36 2.63
CA LEU A 134 -9.91 -32.48 3.58
C LEU A 134 -10.51 -33.75 2.97
N SER A 135 -9.89 -34.90 3.28
CA SER A 135 -10.29 -36.21 2.74
C SER A 135 -11.70 -36.64 3.14
N ARG A 136 -12.20 -36.13 4.27
CA ARG A 136 -13.56 -36.43 4.78
C ARG A 136 -14.67 -35.67 4.07
N THR A 137 -14.35 -34.60 3.34
CA THR A 137 -15.34 -33.72 2.72
C THR A 137 -15.88 -34.37 1.45
N SER A 138 -17.21 -34.44 1.33
CA SER A 138 -17.85 -35.02 0.14
C SER A 138 -17.60 -34.15 -1.10
N GLU A 139 -17.79 -34.71 -2.29
CA GLU A 139 -17.57 -33.95 -3.53
C GLU A 139 -18.56 -32.78 -3.68
N ALA A 140 -19.81 -32.96 -3.23
CA ALA A 140 -20.82 -31.91 -3.25
C ALA A 140 -20.46 -30.77 -2.30
N GLU A 141 -20.08 -31.08 -1.06
CA GLU A 141 -19.64 -30.08 -0.07
C GLU A 141 -18.35 -29.38 -0.52
N ARG A 142 -17.41 -30.12 -1.11
CA ARG A 142 -16.19 -29.54 -1.69
C ARG A 142 -16.52 -28.47 -2.73
N LYS A 143 -17.46 -28.75 -3.64
CA LYS A 143 -17.88 -27.77 -4.65
C LYS A 143 -18.49 -26.53 -3.99
N LEU A 144 -19.40 -26.72 -3.02
CA LEU A 144 -20.03 -25.62 -2.29
C LEU A 144 -19.00 -24.74 -1.58
N LEU A 145 -18.09 -25.34 -0.81
CA LEU A 145 -17.05 -24.62 -0.08
C LEU A 145 -16.10 -23.84 -1.00
N VAL A 146 -15.81 -24.38 -2.20
CA VAL A 146 -15.00 -23.67 -3.20
C VAL A 146 -15.75 -22.46 -3.76
N TYR A 147 -17.06 -22.57 -3.99
CA TYR A 147 -17.88 -21.43 -4.41
C TYR A 147 -17.98 -20.36 -3.33
N GLU A 148 -18.23 -20.75 -2.08
CA GLU A 148 -18.25 -19.85 -0.94
C GLU A 148 -16.90 -19.16 -0.75
N ALA A 149 -15.79 -19.91 -0.84
CA ALA A 149 -14.45 -19.33 -0.78
C ALA A 149 -14.24 -18.26 -1.85
N LEU A 150 -14.70 -18.50 -3.08
CA LEU A 150 -14.60 -17.55 -4.17
C LEU A 150 -15.45 -16.28 -3.90
N GLU A 151 -16.64 -16.44 -3.34
CA GLU A 151 -17.49 -15.32 -2.96
C GLU A 151 -16.83 -14.47 -1.87
N TYR A 152 -16.30 -15.09 -0.82
CA TYR A 152 -15.58 -14.37 0.25
C TYR A 152 -14.36 -13.64 -0.27
N ALA A 153 -13.59 -14.24 -1.19
CA ALA A 153 -12.44 -13.58 -1.82
C ALA A 153 -12.85 -12.35 -2.63
N LYS A 154 -13.96 -12.42 -3.38
CA LYS A 154 -14.51 -11.28 -4.13
C LYS A 154 -14.97 -10.17 -3.18
N ARG A 155 -15.74 -10.52 -2.15
CA ARG A 155 -16.19 -9.57 -1.12
C ARG A 155 -14.99 -8.90 -0.44
N ALA A 156 -13.93 -9.64 -0.11
CA ALA A 156 -12.72 -9.07 0.48
C ALA A 156 -12.09 -8.00 -0.43
N LEU A 157 -12.07 -8.23 -1.75
CA LEU A 157 -11.54 -7.27 -2.74
C LEU A 157 -12.45 -6.05 -2.93
N GLU A 158 -13.77 -6.21 -2.82
CA GLU A 158 -14.71 -5.08 -2.83
C GLU A 158 -14.50 -4.16 -1.64
N LYS A 159 -14.16 -4.72 -0.47
CA LYS A 159 -13.88 -3.95 0.75
C LYS A 159 -12.50 -3.33 0.75
N ASN A 160 -11.49 -4.08 0.32
CA ASN A 160 -10.12 -3.59 0.20
C ASN A 160 -9.47 -4.11 -1.08
N GLY A 161 -9.62 -3.34 -2.16
CA GLY A 161 -9.01 -3.63 -3.45
C GLY A 161 -7.48 -3.55 -3.47
N ALA A 162 -6.84 -3.11 -2.38
CA ALA A 162 -5.39 -3.11 -2.24
C ALA A 162 -4.86 -4.30 -1.42
N SER A 163 -5.72 -5.17 -0.88
CA SER A 163 -5.30 -6.30 -0.05
C SER A 163 -4.58 -7.35 -0.89
N PHE A 164 -3.26 -7.47 -0.68
CA PHE A 164 -2.42 -8.46 -1.35
C PHE A 164 -2.88 -9.90 -1.06
N ALA A 165 -3.25 -10.18 0.20
CA ALA A 165 -3.71 -11.50 0.62
C ALA A 165 -5.00 -11.89 -0.12
N ALA A 166 -5.96 -10.96 -0.22
CA ALA A 166 -7.21 -11.18 -0.94
C ALA A 166 -6.98 -11.44 -2.45
N HIS A 167 -6.13 -10.64 -3.11
CA HIS A 167 -5.77 -10.86 -4.53
C HIS A 167 -5.12 -12.22 -4.74
N LYS A 168 -4.19 -12.61 -3.87
CA LYS A 168 -3.54 -13.92 -3.94
C LYS A 168 -4.55 -15.06 -3.80
N LYS A 169 -5.52 -14.93 -2.88
CA LYS A 169 -6.58 -15.93 -2.71
C LYS A 169 -7.55 -16.00 -3.88
N ALA A 170 -7.93 -14.86 -4.46
CA ALA A 170 -8.74 -14.84 -5.67
C ALA A 170 -8.09 -15.61 -6.83
N ILE A 171 -6.78 -15.45 -7.03
CA ILE A 171 -6.02 -16.17 -8.09
C ILE A 171 -5.90 -17.67 -7.78
N GLU A 172 -5.67 -18.05 -6.52
CA GLU A 172 -5.63 -19.46 -6.12
C GLU A 172 -6.96 -20.18 -6.36
N LEU A 173 -8.08 -19.47 -6.15
CA LEU A 173 -9.44 -20.01 -6.32
C LEU A 173 -9.90 -19.98 -7.79
N ASN A 174 -9.53 -18.94 -8.55
CA ASN A 174 -9.83 -18.83 -9.97
C ASN A 174 -8.57 -18.49 -10.78
N PRO A 175 -7.74 -19.49 -11.15
CA PRO A 175 -6.50 -19.27 -11.89
C PRO A 175 -6.71 -18.84 -13.35
N LYS A 176 -7.97 -18.83 -13.83
CA LYS A 176 -8.36 -18.39 -15.19
C LYS A 176 -8.92 -16.97 -15.22
N ASP A 177 -8.92 -16.27 -14.09
CA ASP A 177 -9.31 -14.85 -14.06
C ASP A 177 -8.12 -13.96 -14.43
N ALA A 178 -8.08 -13.50 -15.68
CA ALA A 178 -7.04 -12.61 -16.17
C ALA A 178 -7.01 -11.27 -15.42
N THR A 179 -8.16 -10.76 -14.97
CA THR A 179 -8.24 -9.48 -14.23
C THR A 179 -7.56 -9.60 -12.87
N SER A 180 -7.85 -10.64 -12.08
CA SER A 180 -7.19 -10.85 -10.79
C SER A 180 -5.68 -11.01 -10.94
N ILE A 181 -5.23 -11.77 -11.96
CA ILE A 181 -3.79 -11.95 -12.25
C ILE A 181 -3.13 -10.62 -12.63
N HIS A 182 -3.81 -9.80 -13.44
CA HIS A 182 -3.32 -8.48 -13.82
C HIS A 182 -3.21 -7.52 -12.64
N LEU A 183 -4.20 -7.51 -11.74
CA LEU A 183 -4.16 -6.70 -10.51
C LEU A 183 -2.97 -7.08 -9.62
N MET A 184 -2.64 -8.38 -9.54
CA MET A 184 -1.43 -8.83 -8.86
C MET A 184 -0.15 -8.34 -9.56
N GLY A 185 -0.13 -8.35 -10.89
CA GLY A 185 0.97 -7.75 -11.66
C GLY A 185 1.14 -6.25 -11.38
N ILE A 186 0.04 -5.48 -11.31
CA ILE A 186 0.06 -4.06 -10.92
C ILE A 186 0.66 -3.91 -9.53
N TRP A 187 0.19 -4.71 -8.57
CA TRP A 187 0.70 -4.67 -7.20
C TRP A 187 2.22 -4.92 -7.19
N CYS A 188 2.71 -5.96 -7.85
CA CYS A 188 4.15 -6.24 -7.97
C CYS A 188 4.91 -5.08 -8.61
N TYR A 189 4.39 -4.52 -9.71
CA TYR A 189 5.00 -3.40 -10.42
C TYR A 189 5.10 -2.15 -9.55
N THR A 190 4.03 -1.78 -8.84
CA THR A 190 3.99 -0.61 -7.95
C THR A 190 5.00 -0.77 -6.81
N PHE A 191 5.12 -1.96 -6.24
CA PHE A 191 6.10 -2.22 -5.17
C PHE A 191 7.54 -2.22 -5.69
N ALA A 192 7.78 -2.73 -6.89
CA ALA A 192 9.09 -2.66 -7.54
C ALA A 192 9.48 -1.20 -7.88
N GLU A 193 8.50 -0.36 -8.24
CA GLU A 193 8.70 1.05 -8.60
C GLU A 193 8.84 1.98 -7.39
N MET A 194 8.38 1.58 -6.20
CA MET A 194 8.51 2.39 -4.98
C MET A 194 9.96 2.85 -4.75
N PRO A 195 10.22 4.15 -4.53
CA PRO A 195 11.53 4.64 -4.14
C PRO A 195 12.08 3.96 -2.89
N TRP A 196 13.41 3.85 -2.82
CA TRP A 196 14.12 3.15 -1.73
C TRP A 196 13.72 3.64 -0.32
N TYR A 197 13.43 4.94 -0.17
CA TYR A 197 13.08 5.54 1.12
C TYR A 197 11.66 5.17 1.57
N GLN A 198 10.70 5.08 0.64
CA GLN A 198 9.34 4.63 0.96
C GLN A 198 9.37 3.18 1.43
N ARG A 199 10.16 2.32 0.78
CA ARG A 199 10.37 0.93 1.22
C ARG A 199 10.97 0.87 2.62
N ARG A 200 11.90 1.79 2.96
CA ARG A 200 12.51 1.85 4.29
C ARG A 200 11.49 2.24 5.37
N VAL A 201 10.59 3.18 5.10
CA VAL A 201 9.50 3.54 6.02
C VAL A 201 8.53 2.37 6.18
N ALA A 202 8.16 1.70 5.09
CA ALA A 202 7.30 0.52 5.14
C ALA A 202 7.90 -0.61 5.99
N ARG A 203 9.24 -0.82 5.97
CA ARG A 203 9.91 -1.80 6.85
C ARG A 203 9.81 -1.50 8.34
N MET A 204 9.65 -0.23 8.69
CA MET A 204 9.55 0.17 10.10
C MET A 204 8.12 0.02 10.63
N LEU A 205 7.11 0.14 9.76
CA LEU A 205 5.69 -0.01 10.11
C LEU A 205 5.21 -1.45 9.97
N PHE A 206 5.76 -2.21 9.03
CA PHE A 206 5.40 -3.59 8.75
C PHE A 206 6.61 -4.51 8.99
N ALA A 207 6.44 -5.59 9.76
CA ALA A 207 7.52 -6.51 10.13
C ALA A 207 8.33 -7.05 8.93
N ALA A 208 7.66 -7.26 7.80
CA ALA A 208 8.28 -7.40 6.49
C ALA A 208 7.38 -6.71 5.46
N PRO A 209 7.76 -5.55 4.90
CA PRO A 209 6.96 -4.95 3.85
C PRO A 209 7.11 -5.87 2.65
N PRO A 210 5.99 -6.20 2.00
CA PRO A 210 6.03 -7.15 0.91
C PRO A 210 6.85 -6.49 -0.21
N SER A 211 8.02 -7.03 -0.51
CA SER A 211 8.89 -6.51 -1.56
C SER A 211 8.67 -7.31 -2.82
N SER A 212 8.53 -6.65 -3.97
CA SER A 212 8.37 -7.32 -5.25
C SER A 212 9.32 -6.75 -6.30
N THR A 213 9.57 -7.53 -7.35
CA THR A 213 10.48 -7.16 -8.44
C THR A 213 9.73 -7.00 -9.78
N TYR A 214 10.39 -6.38 -10.75
CA TYR A 214 9.82 -6.22 -12.09
C TYR A 214 9.68 -7.57 -12.82
N GLU A 215 10.50 -8.57 -12.49
CA GLU A 215 10.41 -9.93 -13.02
C GLU A 215 9.14 -10.64 -12.54
N GLU A 216 8.77 -10.48 -11.26
CA GLU A 216 7.51 -11.01 -10.74
C GLU A 216 6.31 -10.36 -11.41
N ALA A 217 6.33 -9.02 -11.54
CA ALA A 217 5.29 -8.30 -12.26
C ALA A 217 5.15 -8.78 -13.71
N LEU A 218 6.28 -8.98 -14.40
CA LEU A 218 6.30 -9.48 -15.77
C LEU A 218 5.65 -10.86 -15.88
N SER A 219 5.99 -11.78 -14.96
CA SER A 219 5.40 -13.13 -14.91
C SER A 219 3.88 -13.09 -14.80
N TYR A 220 3.35 -12.25 -13.90
CA TYR A 220 1.91 -12.07 -13.75
C TYR A 220 1.26 -11.48 -15.00
N PHE A 221 1.81 -10.41 -15.58
CA PHE A 221 1.22 -9.81 -16.78
C PHE A 221 1.24 -10.75 -18.00
N GLN A 222 2.31 -11.52 -18.17
CA GLN A 222 2.39 -12.54 -19.21
C GLN A 222 1.37 -13.65 -18.99
N ARG A 223 1.20 -14.09 -17.74
CA ARG A 223 0.21 -15.11 -17.38
C ARG A 223 -1.21 -14.61 -17.62
N ALA A 224 -1.52 -13.34 -17.32
CA ALA A 224 -2.82 -12.75 -17.62
C ALA A 224 -3.11 -12.79 -19.13
N GLU A 225 -2.10 -12.43 -19.95
CA GLU A 225 -2.19 -12.47 -21.42
C GLU A 225 -2.30 -13.89 -21.98
N GLN A 226 -1.70 -14.89 -21.33
CA GLN A 226 -1.84 -16.30 -21.70
C GLN A 226 -3.23 -16.86 -21.39
N VAL A 227 -3.84 -16.39 -20.29
CA VAL A 227 -5.16 -16.83 -19.84
C VAL A 227 -6.25 -16.24 -20.73
N ASP A 228 -6.17 -14.94 -21.03
CA ASP A 228 -7.11 -14.25 -21.92
C ASP A 228 -6.33 -13.27 -22.84
N PRO A 229 -6.02 -13.65 -24.09
CA PRO A 229 -5.24 -12.81 -24.99
C PRO A 229 -5.96 -11.51 -25.35
N ASN A 230 -5.23 -10.39 -25.30
CA ASN A 230 -5.72 -9.06 -25.68
C ASN A 230 -6.98 -8.62 -24.90
N PHE A 231 -7.13 -9.09 -23.66
CA PHE A 231 -8.29 -8.79 -22.81
C PHE A 231 -8.34 -7.35 -22.28
N TYR A 232 -7.17 -6.76 -22.01
CA TYR A 232 -7.06 -5.43 -21.41
C TYR A 232 -5.87 -4.64 -21.94
N SER A 233 -6.15 -3.48 -22.54
CA SER A 233 -5.15 -2.56 -23.09
C SER A 233 -4.07 -2.18 -22.07
N LYS A 234 -4.45 -2.00 -20.81
CA LYS A 234 -3.56 -1.64 -19.71
C LYS A 234 -2.54 -2.73 -19.42
N ASN A 235 -2.91 -4.01 -19.59
CA ASN A 235 -1.99 -5.13 -19.45
C ASN A 235 -0.85 -5.02 -20.47
N LEU A 236 -1.17 -4.73 -21.73
CA LEU A 236 -0.19 -4.57 -22.80
C LEU A 236 0.76 -3.40 -22.55
N LEU A 237 0.22 -2.27 -22.08
CA LEU A 237 1.02 -1.11 -21.69
C LEU A 237 1.98 -1.45 -20.55
N LEU A 238 1.50 -2.12 -19.50
CA LEU A 238 2.31 -2.50 -18.35
C LEU A 238 3.36 -3.58 -18.70
N LEU A 239 3.05 -4.52 -19.61
CA LEU A 239 4.05 -5.41 -20.20
C LEU A 239 5.18 -4.60 -20.85
N GLY A 240 4.82 -3.65 -21.72
CA GLY A 240 5.76 -2.74 -22.36
C GLY A 240 6.63 -1.99 -21.35
N LYS A 241 6.02 -1.33 -20.37
CA LYS A 241 6.72 -0.57 -19.30
C LYS A 241 7.62 -1.47 -18.46
N THR A 242 7.19 -2.68 -18.13
CA THR A 242 7.98 -3.64 -17.35
C THR A 242 9.22 -4.08 -18.13
N TYR A 243 9.08 -4.40 -19.42
CA TYR A 243 10.24 -4.72 -20.25
C TYR A 243 11.24 -3.56 -20.39
N LEU A 244 10.76 -2.31 -20.35
CA LEU A 244 11.65 -1.14 -20.31
C LEU A 244 12.45 -1.05 -19.03
N LYS A 245 11.82 -1.31 -17.88
CA LYS A 245 12.51 -1.37 -16.58
C LYS A 245 13.53 -2.50 -16.53
N LEU A 246 13.26 -3.61 -17.22
CA LEU A 246 14.17 -4.75 -17.41
C LEU A 246 15.17 -4.55 -18.56
N HIS A 247 15.27 -3.35 -19.14
CA HIS A 247 16.17 -3.01 -20.24
C HIS A 247 16.00 -3.83 -21.53
N ASN A 248 14.90 -4.55 -21.70
CA ASN A 248 14.59 -5.31 -22.91
C ASN A 248 13.80 -4.43 -23.90
N ARG A 249 14.51 -3.54 -24.60
CA ARG A 249 13.92 -2.58 -25.55
C ARG A 249 13.16 -3.23 -26.69
N LYS A 250 13.61 -4.39 -27.18
CA LYS A 250 12.98 -5.10 -28.31
C LYS A 250 11.57 -5.58 -27.95
N LEU A 251 11.43 -6.30 -26.83
CA LEU A 251 10.12 -6.77 -26.36
C LEU A 251 9.26 -5.61 -25.87
N ALA A 252 9.84 -4.59 -25.25
CA ALA A 252 9.11 -3.39 -24.88
C ALA A 252 8.45 -2.71 -26.10
N ALA A 253 9.19 -2.49 -27.18
CA ALA A 253 8.65 -1.90 -28.40
C ALA A 253 7.52 -2.74 -29.00
N PHE A 254 7.66 -4.08 -28.98
CA PHE A 254 6.62 -5.00 -29.44
C PHE A 254 5.31 -4.84 -28.64
N TRP A 255 5.38 -4.86 -27.30
CA TRP A 255 4.19 -4.76 -26.45
C TRP A 255 3.58 -3.35 -26.44
N LEU A 256 4.40 -2.30 -26.47
CA LEU A 256 3.91 -0.93 -26.62
C LEU A 256 3.27 -0.69 -27.99
N GLY A 257 3.77 -1.31 -29.04
CA GLY A 257 3.13 -1.31 -30.36
C GLY A 257 1.72 -1.91 -30.29
N LYS A 258 1.58 -3.08 -29.66
CA LYS A 258 0.27 -3.68 -29.42
C LYS A 258 -0.66 -2.78 -28.59
N ALA A 259 -0.15 -2.13 -27.55
CA ALA A 259 -0.94 -1.22 -26.72
C ALA A 259 -1.42 0.02 -27.50
N ARG A 260 -0.57 0.57 -28.37
CA ARG A 260 -0.91 1.70 -29.27
C ARG A 260 -1.97 1.30 -30.29
N ASP A 261 -1.86 0.11 -30.85
CA ASP A 261 -2.73 -0.37 -31.93
C ASP A 261 -4.00 -1.08 -31.39
N TYR A 262 -4.17 -1.12 -30.06
CA TYR A 262 -5.32 -1.72 -29.40
C TYR A 262 -6.62 -0.97 -29.76
N PRO A 263 -7.76 -1.64 -30.03
CA PRO A 263 -9.00 -0.96 -30.39
C PRO A 263 -9.57 -0.16 -29.20
N ALA A 264 -9.52 1.18 -29.27
CA ALA A 264 -10.00 2.05 -28.21
C ALA A 264 -11.53 2.03 -28.10
N ARG A 265 -12.04 1.46 -27.00
CA ARG A 265 -13.47 1.44 -26.68
C ARG A 265 -13.81 2.39 -25.53
N THR A 266 -12.88 2.53 -24.59
CA THR A 266 -12.99 3.37 -23.41
C THR A 266 -12.06 4.57 -23.50
N GLU A 267 -12.27 5.56 -22.64
CA GLU A 267 -11.34 6.69 -22.51
C GLU A 267 -9.97 6.24 -21.97
N GLU A 268 -9.95 5.25 -21.07
CA GLU A 268 -8.71 4.65 -20.58
C GLU A 268 -7.89 4.03 -21.72
N ASP A 269 -8.54 3.37 -22.68
CA ASP A 269 -7.84 2.83 -23.86
C ASP A 269 -7.17 3.94 -24.68
N ARG A 270 -7.83 5.09 -24.88
CA ARG A 270 -7.25 6.22 -25.63
C ARG A 270 -6.04 6.82 -24.90
N GLN A 271 -6.13 6.93 -23.59
CA GLN A 271 -5.01 7.39 -22.76
C GLN A 271 -3.84 6.42 -22.86
N ILE A 272 -4.10 5.12 -22.80
CA ILE A 272 -3.10 4.05 -22.96
C ILE A 272 -2.44 4.10 -24.34
N GLN A 273 -3.21 4.26 -25.41
CA GLN A 273 -2.67 4.39 -26.76
C GLN A 273 -1.72 5.60 -26.87
N THR A 274 -2.15 6.73 -26.30
CA THR A 274 -1.37 7.97 -26.29
C THR A 274 -0.07 7.80 -25.50
N GLU A 275 -0.14 7.22 -24.30
CA GLU A 275 1.04 6.93 -23.47
C GLU A 275 1.99 5.96 -24.19
N ALA A 276 1.47 4.89 -24.80
CA ALA A 276 2.27 3.93 -25.55
C ALA A 276 2.98 4.59 -26.75
N ALA A 277 2.30 5.46 -27.50
CA ALA A 277 2.87 6.20 -28.62
C ALA A 277 3.97 7.18 -28.17
N GLN A 278 3.76 7.90 -27.07
CA GLN A 278 4.75 8.78 -26.48
C GLN A 278 5.99 8.01 -26.03
N LEU A 279 5.79 6.87 -25.34
CA LEU A 279 6.89 6.00 -24.93
C LEU A 279 7.69 5.52 -26.14
N LEU A 280 7.03 4.98 -27.18
CA LEU A 280 7.69 4.53 -28.42
C LEU A 280 8.53 5.64 -29.07
N THR A 281 8.01 6.87 -29.13
CA THR A 281 8.72 8.02 -29.70
C THR A 281 9.95 8.39 -28.87
N SER A 282 9.84 8.32 -27.54
CA SER A 282 10.96 8.59 -26.63
C SER A 282 12.13 7.60 -26.77
N PHE A 283 11.90 6.38 -27.28
CA PHE A 283 12.94 5.40 -27.58
C PHE A 283 13.68 5.70 -28.86
N SER A 284 12.97 6.08 -29.93
CA SER A 284 13.59 6.39 -31.22
C SER A 284 14.54 7.58 -31.16
N ASN A 285 14.23 8.58 -30.32
CA ASN A 285 15.04 9.79 -30.21
C ASN A 285 16.28 9.66 -29.30
N LYS A 286 16.46 8.53 -28.60
CA LYS A 286 17.58 8.29 -27.67
C LYS A 286 18.66 7.35 -28.21
N ASN A 287 18.55 6.98 -29.49
CA ASN A 287 19.56 6.23 -30.24
C ASN A 287 20.21 7.15 -31.27
#